data_AF-A0A024G0E5-F1
#
_entry.id   AF-A0A024G0E5-F1
#
_cell.length_a   1.000
_cell.length_b   1.000
_cell.length_c   1.000
_cell.angle_alpha   90.00
_cell.angle_beta   90.00
_cell.angle_gamma   90.00
#
_symmetry.space_group_name_H-M   'P 1'
#
loop_
_entity.id
_entity.type
_entity.pdbx_description
1 polymer ?
#
loop_
_entity_poly.entity_id
_entity_poly.type
_entity_poly.pdbx_seq_one_letter_code
_entity_poly.pdbx_strand_id
1 'polypeptide(L)'
;MFLISHVKQSEMDTWVDRVSSKLQDIEGCVSEKDFLNFFRLLDHLEELQVAFRLVMNQNGVNKEQFQRAFRAAHRQDQILTSLQLDILFALFDTNDDGLLDMDEFLMVMAKRKDGGFNTKRDTGAFDFIAKLIECTKAI
;
A
#
# COMPACT_ATOMS: atom_id res chain seq x y z
N MET A 1 -6.29 -8.87 10.14
CA MET A 1 -5.05 -9.12 9.36
C MET A 1 -4.12 -7.93 9.58
N PHE A 2 -3.01 -8.12 10.28
CA PHE A 2 -2.10 -7.06 10.70
C PHE A 2 -1.20 -6.59 9.54
N LEU A 3 -0.79 -5.31 9.53
CA LEU A 3 0.14 -4.72 8.55
C LEU A 3 1.43 -5.54 8.39
N ILE A 4 1.79 -6.25 9.46
CA ILE A 4 3.01 -7.02 9.61
C ILE A 4 3.00 -8.34 8.80
N SER A 5 1.85 -8.77 8.26
CA SER A 5 1.74 -10.00 7.46
C SER A 5 2.44 -9.95 6.10
N HIS A 6 2.99 -8.80 5.74
CA HIS A 6 3.72 -8.60 4.49
C HIS A 6 5.23 -8.85 4.64
N VAL A 7 5.77 -8.64 5.84
CA VAL A 7 7.18 -8.89 6.10
C VAL A 7 7.40 -10.40 6.18
N LYS A 8 8.45 -10.92 5.55
CA LYS A 8 8.85 -12.31 5.76
C LYS A 8 9.02 -12.54 7.25
N GLN A 9 8.47 -13.63 7.78
CA GLN A 9 8.55 -13.92 9.21
C GLN A 9 10.00 -13.96 9.73
N SER A 10 10.96 -14.29 8.87
CA SER A 10 12.40 -14.29 9.16
C SER A 10 13.02 -12.89 9.31
N GLU A 11 12.39 -11.86 8.76
CA GLU A 11 12.89 -10.47 8.73
C GLU A 11 12.04 -9.54 9.61
N MET A 12 11.12 -10.11 10.41
CA MET A 12 10.19 -9.35 11.24
C MET A 12 10.90 -8.52 12.31
N ASP A 13 11.91 -9.08 12.98
CA ASP A 13 12.63 -8.38 14.05
C ASP A 13 13.33 -7.13 13.51
N THR A 14 14.01 -7.25 12.36
CA THR A 14 14.66 -6.11 11.69
C THR A 14 13.65 -5.04 11.28
N TRP A 15 12.48 -5.44 10.80
CA TRP A 15 11.44 -4.48 10.42
C TRP A 15 10.83 -3.77 11.63
N VAL A 16 10.60 -4.50 12.73
CA VAL A 16 10.12 -3.91 13.99
C VAL A 16 11.13 -2.93 14.54
N ASP A 17 12.42 -3.29 14.59
CA ASP A 17 13.48 -2.40 15.06
C ASP A 17 13.55 -1.12 14.23
N ARG A 18 13.43 -1.23 12.91
CA ARG A 18 13.41 -0.08 11.98
C ARG A 18 12.20 0.83 12.20
N VAL A 19 11.01 0.25 12.34
CA VAL A 19 9.80 1.04 12.59
C VAL A 19 9.88 1.69 13.97
N SER A 20 10.34 0.96 14.98
CA SER A 20 10.57 1.49 16.33
C SER A 20 11.59 2.63 16.32
N SER A 21 12.68 2.55 15.57
CA SER A 21 13.66 3.64 15.49
C SER A 21 13.11 4.87 14.77
N LYS A 22 12.36 4.69 13.67
CA LYS A 22 11.76 5.81 12.92
C LYS A 22 10.60 6.49 13.65
N LEU A 23 9.88 5.76 14.51
CA LEU A 23 8.73 6.27 15.25
C LEU A 23 9.09 6.76 16.67
N GLN A 24 10.31 6.51 17.16
CA GLN A 24 10.76 6.92 18.50
C GLN A 24 10.67 8.44 18.71
N ASP A 25 10.97 9.23 17.68
CA ASP A 25 10.96 10.69 17.75
C ASP A 25 9.60 11.32 17.41
N ILE A 26 8.60 10.49 17.08
CA ILE A 26 7.31 10.95 16.64
C ILE A 26 6.36 11.07 17.84
N GLU A 27 6.23 12.28 18.35
CA GLU A 27 5.26 12.61 19.40
C GLU A 27 3.88 12.88 18.79
N GLY A 28 2.89 12.07 19.13
CA GLY A 28 1.50 12.31 18.76
C GLY A 28 0.59 11.10 18.90
N CYS A 29 -0.71 11.31 18.71
CA CYS A 29 -1.70 10.26 18.66
C CYS A 29 -2.53 10.37 17.38
N VAL A 30 -2.80 9.23 16.76
CA VAL A 30 -3.74 9.13 15.64
C VAL A 30 -5.13 8.98 16.24
N SER A 31 -6.03 9.94 15.96
CA SER A 31 -7.41 9.83 16.41
C SER A 31 -8.16 8.74 15.64
N GLU A 32 -9.23 8.21 16.22
CA GLU A 32 -10.12 7.26 15.53
C GLU A 32 -10.62 7.85 14.19
N LYS A 33 -10.96 9.14 14.19
CA LYS A 33 -11.41 9.82 12.97
C LYS A 33 -10.33 9.79 11.89
N ASP A 34 -9.08 10.03 12.27
CA ASP A 34 -7.95 10.07 11.34
C ASP A 34 -7.69 8.68 10.77
N PHE A 35 -7.76 7.65 11.63
CA PHE A 35 -7.67 6.26 11.22
C PHE A 35 -8.78 5.87 10.23
N LEU A 36 -10.04 6.20 10.55
CA LEU A 36 -11.17 5.89 9.66
C LEU A 36 -11.09 6.61 8.32
N ASN A 37 -10.62 7.87 8.31
CA ASN A 37 -10.42 8.59 7.05
C ASN A 37 -9.36 7.91 6.19
N PHE A 38 -8.27 7.45 6.80
CA PHE A 38 -7.28 6.65 6.08
C PHE A 38 -7.85 5.32 5.58
N PHE A 39 -8.69 4.64 6.36
CA PHE A 39 -9.31 3.40 5.91
C PHE A 39 -10.25 3.56 4.73
N ARG A 40 -11.00 4.67 4.64
CA ARG A 40 -11.83 4.98 3.46
C ARG A 40 -11.02 5.16 2.18
N LEU A 41 -9.74 5.52 2.29
CA LEU A 41 -8.83 5.51 1.13
C LEU A 41 -8.73 4.12 0.49
N LEU A 42 -8.78 3.06 1.30
CA LEU A 42 -8.63 1.69 0.80
C LEU A 42 -9.75 1.32 -0.16
N ASP A 43 -10.93 1.91 -0.01
CA ASP A 43 -12.05 1.72 -0.93
C ASP A 43 -11.72 2.32 -2.30
N HIS A 44 -11.00 3.44 -2.33
CA HIS A 44 -10.60 4.21 -3.52
C HIS A 44 -9.15 3.98 -3.98
N LEU A 45 -8.60 2.78 -3.76
CA LEU A 45 -7.21 2.45 -4.15
C LEU A 45 -6.95 2.57 -5.65
N GLU A 46 -7.96 2.34 -6.49
CA GLU A 46 -7.82 2.43 -7.95
C GLU A 46 -7.64 3.88 -8.38
N GLU A 47 -8.46 4.78 -7.85
CA GLU A 47 -8.34 6.22 -8.08
C GLU A 47 -7.02 6.77 -7.53
N LEU A 48 -6.57 6.25 -6.38
CA LEU A 48 -5.27 6.57 -5.83
C LEU A 48 -4.13 6.12 -6.75
N GLN A 49 -4.20 4.90 -7.29
CA GLN A 49 -3.20 4.41 -8.24
C GLN A 49 -3.10 5.30 -9.48
N VAL A 50 -4.24 5.73 -10.02
CA VAL A 50 -4.25 6.68 -11.15
C VAL A 50 -3.63 8.01 -10.74
N ALA A 51 -4.04 8.58 -9.60
CA ALA A 51 -3.51 9.85 -9.11
C ALA A 51 -1.99 9.79 -8.89
N PHE A 52 -1.48 8.68 -8.35
CA PHE A 52 -0.05 8.48 -8.21
C PHE A 52 0.66 8.40 -9.55
N ARG A 53 0.15 7.66 -10.54
CA ARG A 53 0.79 7.61 -11.87
C ARG A 53 0.90 8.99 -12.53
N LEU A 54 -0.02 9.91 -12.20
CA LEU A 54 0.02 11.29 -12.69
C LEU A 54 1.00 12.18 -11.93
N VAL A 55 1.31 11.87 -10.67
CA VAL A 55 2.14 12.69 -9.78
C VAL A 55 3.55 12.13 -9.61
N MET A 56 3.73 10.82 -9.85
CA MET A 56 4.98 10.09 -9.72
C MET A 56 6.00 10.57 -10.73
N ASN A 57 7.18 10.95 -10.22
CA ASN A 57 8.36 11.22 -11.03
C ASN A 57 9.19 9.94 -11.16
N GLN A 58 10.29 9.99 -11.92
CA GLN A 58 11.11 8.82 -12.26
C GLN A 58 11.65 7.99 -11.07
N ASN A 59 11.63 8.53 -9.84
CA ASN A 59 12.25 7.93 -8.66
C ASN A 59 11.26 7.68 -7.50
N GLY A 60 9.95 7.82 -7.70
CA GLY A 60 8.95 7.59 -6.64
C GLY A 60 8.22 8.86 -6.17
N VAL A 61 7.48 8.74 -5.07
CA VAL A 61 6.58 9.77 -4.55
C VAL A 61 7.00 10.23 -3.15
N ASN A 62 7.23 11.53 -3.00
CA ASN A 62 7.51 12.14 -1.68
C ASN A 62 6.22 12.37 -0.87
N LYS A 63 6.35 12.75 0.41
CA LYS A 63 5.19 12.98 1.32
C LYS A 63 4.19 14.01 0.80
N GLU A 64 4.65 15.10 0.19
CA GLU A 64 3.78 16.15 -0.35
C GLU A 64 3.02 15.68 -1.60
N GLN A 65 3.72 14.98 -2.49
CA GLN A 65 3.15 14.39 -3.69
C GLN A 65 2.14 13.29 -3.33
N PHE A 66 2.45 12.46 -2.33
CA PHE A 66 1.52 11.48 -1.78
C PHE A 66 0.25 12.17 -1.30
N GLN A 67 0.38 13.25 -0.52
CA GLN A 67 -0.76 14.00 -0.02
C GLN A 67 -1.59 14.63 -1.15
N ARG A 68 -0.96 15.09 -2.23
CA ARG A 68 -1.65 15.59 -3.43
C ARG A 68 -2.41 14.47 -4.15
N ALA A 69 -1.79 13.31 -4.34
CA ALA A 69 -2.44 12.15 -4.94
C ALA A 69 -3.62 11.67 -4.09
N PHE A 70 -3.46 11.66 -2.77
CA PHE A 70 -4.52 11.34 -1.80
C PHE A 70 -5.73 12.28 -1.95
N ARG A 71 -5.49 13.60 -1.99
CA ARG A 71 -6.57 14.59 -2.18
C ARG A 71 -7.30 14.40 -3.51
N ALA A 72 -6.56 14.10 -4.58
CA ALA A 72 -7.14 13.85 -5.90
C ALA A 72 -8.02 12.59 -5.92
N ALA A 73 -7.58 11.52 -5.25
CA ALA A 73 -8.30 10.24 -5.19
C ALA A 73 -9.56 10.31 -4.34
N HIS A 74 -9.47 10.92 -3.15
CA HIS A 74 -10.55 10.91 -2.17
C HIS A 74 -11.69 11.89 -2.50
N ARG A 75 -11.48 12.80 -3.49
CA ARG A 75 -12.44 13.82 -3.97
C ARG A 75 -13.08 14.69 -2.86
N GLN A 76 -12.47 14.72 -1.68
CA GLN A 76 -12.89 15.47 -0.50
C GLN A 76 -11.70 16.32 -0.03
N ASP A 77 -11.97 17.43 0.64
CA ASP A 77 -10.96 18.27 1.31
C ASP A 77 -10.34 17.62 2.56
N GLN A 78 -10.34 16.29 2.62
CA GLN A 78 -9.70 15.56 3.70
C GLN A 78 -8.21 15.43 3.45
N ILE A 79 -7.44 15.79 4.47
CA ILE A 79 -6.00 15.89 4.42
C ILE A 79 -5.46 14.94 5.48
N LEU A 80 -4.52 14.07 5.10
CA LEU A 80 -3.76 13.27 6.06
C LEU A 80 -2.88 14.20 6.89
N THR A 81 -2.84 13.96 8.20
CA THR A 81 -1.96 14.71 9.10
C THR A 81 -0.50 14.38 8.80
N SER A 82 0.42 15.28 9.15
CA SER A 82 1.86 15.04 9.00
C SER A 82 2.28 13.75 9.71
N LEU A 83 1.79 13.56 10.94
CA LEU A 83 1.97 12.34 11.72
C LEU A 83 1.56 11.07 10.95
N GLN A 84 0.40 11.09 10.30
CA GLN A 84 -0.05 9.94 9.51
C GLN A 84 0.86 9.69 8.31
N LEU A 85 1.29 10.74 7.59
CA LEU A 85 2.21 10.60 6.48
C LEU A 85 3.55 10.02 6.94
N ASP A 86 4.06 10.45 8.09
CA ASP A 86 5.31 9.95 8.66
C ASP A 86 5.21 8.46 9.02
N ILE A 87 4.11 8.06 9.65
CA ILE A 87 3.82 6.65 9.96
C ILE A 87 3.71 5.83 8.68
N LEU A 88 3.01 6.32 7.65
CA LEU A 88 2.86 5.61 6.39
C LEU A 88 4.21 5.39 5.71
N PHE A 89 5.04 6.44 5.62
CA PHE A 89 6.37 6.30 5.03
C PHE A 89 7.24 5.36 5.88
N ALA A 90 7.24 5.45 7.21
CA ALA A 90 7.99 4.52 8.05
C ALA A 90 7.59 3.04 7.85
N LEU A 91 6.33 2.78 7.53
CA LEU A 91 5.80 1.44 7.32
C LEU A 91 6.06 0.90 5.90
N PHE A 92 5.87 1.73 4.87
CA PHE A 92 5.83 1.29 3.47
C PHE A 92 7.12 1.53 2.69
N ASP A 93 7.94 2.51 3.08
CA ASP A 93 9.26 2.73 2.50
C ASP A 93 10.18 1.56 2.92
N THR A 94 10.45 0.62 2.01
CA THR A 94 11.24 -0.58 2.32
C THR A 94 12.73 -0.37 2.15
N ASN A 95 13.12 0.51 1.23
CA ASN A 95 14.50 0.79 0.85
C ASN A 95 15.14 1.98 1.61
N ASP A 96 14.36 2.68 2.45
CA ASP A 96 14.77 3.81 3.27
C ASP A 96 15.29 5.00 2.46
N ASP A 97 14.73 5.23 1.27
CA ASP A 97 15.10 6.35 0.41
C ASP A 97 14.24 7.60 0.67
N GLY A 98 13.23 7.50 1.54
CA GLY A 98 12.29 8.58 1.86
C GLY A 98 11.29 8.88 0.75
N LEU A 99 11.28 8.05 -0.30
CA LEU A 99 10.32 8.03 -1.38
C LEU A 99 9.47 6.77 -1.22
N LEU A 100 8.29 6.78 -1.85
CA LEU A 100 7.37 5.66 -1.78
C LEU A 100 6.94 5.30 -3.18
N ASP A 101 7.23 4.07 -3.57
CA ASP A 101 6.82 3.54 -4.86
C ASP A 101 5.42 2.93 -4.77
N MET A 102 4.65 3.08 -5.86
CA MET A 102 3.28 2.58 -5.86
C MET A 102 3.18 1.08 -5.74
N ASP A 103 4.16 0.35 -6.26
CA ASP A 103 4.18 -1.10 -6.16
C ASP A 103 4.39 -1.55 -4.72
N GLU A 104 5.25 -0.86 -3.94
CA GLU A 104 5.44 -1.12 -2.51
C GLU A 104 4.13 -0.88 -1.74
N PHE A 105 3.48 0.24 -2.00
CA PHE A 105 2.24 0.62 -1.32
C PHE A 105 1.06 -0.30 -1.68
N LEU A 106 0.83 -0.55 -2.97
CA LEU A 106 -0.29 -1.36 -3.46
C LEU A 106 -0.12 -2.83 -3.09
N MET A 107 1.09 -3.37 -3.09
CA MET A 107 1.35 -4.75 -2.71
C MET A 107 0.83 -5.05 -1.29
N VAL A 108 0.96 -4.09 -0.37
CA VAL A 108 0.44 -4.23 0.99
C VAL A 108 -1.05 -3.91 1.06
N MET A 109 -1.49 -2.84 0.40
CA MET A 109 -2.86 -2.33 0.56
C MET A 109 -3.91 -3.11 -0.23
N ALA A 110 -3.60 -3.60 -1.43
CA ALA A 110 -4.54 -4.42 -2.22
C ALA A 110 -4.86 -5.74 -1.51
N LYS A 111 -3.84 -6.40 -0.93
CA LYS A 111 -4.03 -7.61 -0.12
C LYS A 111 -4.94 -7.38 1.09
N ARG A 112 -4.93 -6.15 1.62
CA ARG A 112 -5.78 -5.74 2.74
C ARG A 112 -7.22 -5.43 2.31
N LYS A 113 -7.41 -4.70 1.21
CA LYS A 113 -8.73 -4.41 0.62
C LYS A 113 -9.49 -5.71 0.37
N ASP A 114 -8.81 -6.69 -0.21
CA ASP A 114 -9.42 -7.98 -0.55
C ASP A 114 -9.58 -8.94 0.65
N GLY A 115 -9.09 -8.55 1.84
CA GLY A 115 -9.14 -9.36 3.05
C GLY A 115 -8.40 -10.71 2.96
N GLY A 116 -7.60 -10.92 1.90
CA GLY A 116 -6.94 -12.20 1.60
C GLY A 116 -7.87 -13.30 1.05
N PHE A 117 -9.07 -12.94 0.56
CA PHE A 117 -10.04 -13.91 0.02
C PHE A 117 -10.01 -14.07 -1.50
N ASN A 118 -9.31 -13.19 -2.22
CA ASN A 118 -9.31 -13.16 -3.69
C ASN A 118 -8.22 -14.03 -4.34
N THR A 119 -7.21 -14.47 -3.57
CA THR A 119 -6.23 -15.44 -4.08
C THR A 119 -6.89 -16.80 -4.20
N LYS A 120 -7.09 -17.30 -5.43
CA LYS A 120 -7.48 -18.70 -5.68
C LYS A 120 -6.51 -19.60 -4.92
N ARG A 121 -7.00 -20.37 -3.94
CA ARG A 121 -6.20 -21.32 -3.16
C ARG A 121 -5.88 -22.61 -3.94
N ASP A 122 -6.31 -22.67 -5.18
CA ASP A 122 -6.13 -23.82 -6.06
C ASP A 122 -4.74 -23.79 -6.71
N THR A 123 -4.16 -24.97 -6.92
CA THR A 123 -2.80 -25.19 -7.46
C THR A 123 -2.60 -24.69 -8.90
N GLY A 124 -3.54 -23.94 -9.48
CA GLY A 124 -3.43 -23.28 -10.79
C GLY A 124 -3.31 -24.22 -12.00
N ALA A 125 -3.08 -25.52 -11.80
CA ALA A 125 -2.81 -26.49 -12.84
C ALA A 125 -3.97 -26.65 -13.83
N PHE A 126 -5.21 -26.69 -13.34
CA PHE A 126 -6.39 -26.77 -14.20
C PHE A 126 -6.64 -25.47 -14.99
N ASP A 127 -6.40 -24.31 -14.38
CA ASP A 127 -6.53 -22.99 -15.03
C ASP A 127 -5.46 -22.82 -16.12
N PHE A 128 -4.25 -23.33 -15.90
CA PHE A 128 -3.16 -23.36 -16.88
C PHE A 128 -3.46 -24.26 -18.08
N ILE A 129 -3.93 -25.49 -17.84
CA ILE A 129 -4.30 -26.42 -18.92
C ILE A 129 -5.48 -25.88 -19.72
N ALA A 130 -6.49 -25.29 -19.05
CA ALA A 130 -7.63 -24.67 -19.73
C ALA A 130 -7.18 -23.54 -20.66
N LYS A 131 -6.31 -22.63 -20.19
CA LYS A 131 -5.76 -21.54 -21.00
C LYS A 131 -4.91 -22.02 -22.17
N LEU A 132 -4.12 -23.09 -21.99
CA LEU A 132 -3.36 -23.69 -23.10
C LEU A 132 -4.29 -24.26 -24.19
N ILE A 133 -5.37 -24.95 -23.80
CA ILE A 133 -6.36 -25.47 -24.74
C ILE A 133 -7.07 -24.32 -25.48
N GLU A 134 -7.37 -23.23 -24.78
CA GLU A 134 -8.02 -22.05 -25.35
C GLU A 134 -7.10 -21.32 -26.34
N CYS A 135 -5.83 -21.11 -26.01
CA CYS A 135 -4.83 -20.53 -26.91
C CYS A 135 -4.59 -21.40 -28.15
N THR A 136 -4.66 -22.72 -28.02
CA THR A 136 -4.45 -23.64 -29.15
C THR A 136 -5.66 -23.71 -30.08
N LYS A 137 -6.86 -23.39 -29.59
CA LYS A 137 -8.08 -23.27 -30.41
C LYS A 137 -8.20 -21.93 -31.15
N ALA A 138 -7.40 -20.93 -30.75
CA ALA A 138 -7.37 -19.60 -31.35
C ALA A 138 -6.31 -19.45 -32.47
N ILE A 139 -5.60 -20.54 -32.80
CA ILE A 139 -4.70 -20.69 -33.95
C ILE A 139 -5.43 -21.49 -35.03
#